data_AF-A0A3Q3CYJ5-F1
#
_entry.id   AF-A0A3Q3CYJ5-F1
#
_cell.length_a   1.000
_cell.length_b   1.000
_cell.length_c   1.000
_cell.angle_alpha   90.00
_cell.angle_beta   90.00
_cell.angle_gamma   90.00
#
_symmetry.space_group_name_H-M   'P 1'
#
loop_
_entity.id
_entity.type
_entity.pdbx_description
1 polymer ?
#
loop_
_entity_poly.entity_id
_entity_poly.type
_entity_poly.pdbx_seq_one_letter_code
_entity_poly.pdbx_strand_id
1 'polypeptide(L)'
;MDGGLIITFISVAMFVGSFLLGFIPLLFRLSEKSLQFVSILGAGLLCGTALAITIPEGVGLLEDSWKGDSFCSSSSVSKRGPPRFLIGVALTLGFTFMFVVDQIGSYLSTRGKLSELSRQLYIAESDGFALGAAVATGQVTVQVVVFFAVILHKAPAAFGLVSFLMHGGLEKKFIQGHLLAFSAAAPIVAIATYFILYASGSSSENQLSATGVGMLFSAGTFLYVATVHVLPEISSSRTDELPLDSEQQSGAKAHQQRHLGLLESLTLIIGVGLPMLLALGLHDD
;
A
#
# COMPACT_ATOMS: atom_id res chain seq x y z
N MET A 1 -2.94 -27.84 -7.61
CA MET A 1 -1.73 -27.48 -6.85
C MET A 1 -2.15 -27.37 -5.40
N ASP A 2 -1.39 -27.94 -4.48
CA ASP A 2 -1.66 -27.79 -3.04
C ASP A 2 -1.62 -26.29 -2.70
N GLY A 3 -2.57 -25.79 -1.91
CA GLY A 3 -2.62 -24.36 -1.55
C GLY A 3 -1.31 -23.84 -0.94
N GLY A 4 -0.56 -24.72 -0.26
CA GLY A 4 0.80 -24.46 0.24
C GLY A 4 1.83 -24.16 -0.87
N LEU A 5 1.75 -24.82 -2.02
CA LEU A 5 2.62 -24.53 -3.17
C LEU A 5 2.25 -23.19 -3.84
N ILE A 6 0.96 -22.85 -3.85
CA ILE A 6 0.49 -21.58 -4.40
C ILE A 6 0.97 -20.41 -3.54
N ILE A 7 0.74 -20.45 -2.22
CA ILE A 7 1.14 -19.37 -1.32
C ILE A 7 2.66 -19.17 -1.33
N THR A 8 3.44 -20.25 -1.42
CA THR A 8 4.91 -20.16 -1.48
C THR A 8 5.37 -19.53 -2.80
N PHE A 9 4.80 -19.92 -3.94
CA PHE A 9 5.14 -19.31 -5.23
C PHE A 9 4.80 -17.82 -5.27
N ILE A 10 3.59 -17.45 -4.86
CA ILE A 10 3.12 -16.06 -4.77
C ILE A 10 4.00 -15.25 -3.82
N SER A 11 4.34 -15.82 -2.65
CA SER A 11 5.21 -15.18 -1.65
C SER A 11 6.62 -14.92 -2.17
N VAL A 12 7.20 -15.88 -2.91
CA VAL A 12 8.50 -15.72 -3.56
C VAL A 12 8.44 -14.64 -4.64
N ALA A 13 7.42 -14.67 -5.50
CA ALA A 13 7.25 -13.66 -6.55
C ALA A 13 7.08 -12.24 -5.96
N MET A 14 6.29 -12.09 -4.91
CA MET A 14 6.11 -10.82 -4.19
C MET A 14 7.42 -10.36 -3.52
N PHE A 15 8.15 -11.27 -2.87
CA PHE A 15 9.43 -10.96 -2.26
C PHE A 15 10.44 -10.47 -3.31
N VAL A 16 10.64 -11.25 -4.37
CA VAL A 16 11.59 -10.94 -5.45
C VAL A 16 11.19 -9.66 -6.17
N GLY A 17 9.92 -9.49 -6.52
CA GLY A 17 9.43 -8.28 -7.21
C GLY A 17 9.68 -7.02 -6.39
N SER A 18 9.24 -7.01 -5.13
CA SER A 18 9.45 -5.85 -4.24
C SER A 18 10.93 -5.58 -3.97
N PHE A 19 11.74 -6.63 -3.80
CA PHE A 19 13.17 -6.48 -3.55
C PHE A 19 13.90 -5.93 -4.78
N LEU A 20 13.65 -6.48 -5.97
CA LEU A 20 14.30 -6.01 -7.21
C LEU A 20 13.93 -4.56 -7.52
N LEU A 21 12.65 -4.20 -7.43
CA LEU A 21 12.17 -2.85 -7.70
C LEU A 21 12.68 -1.85 -6.65
N GLY A 22 12.68 -2.23 -5.38
CA GLY A 22 13.27 -1.42 -4.31
C GLY A 22 14.78 -1.29 -4.40
N PHE A 23 15.48 -2.19 -5.10
CA PHE A 23 16.92 -2.11 -5.30
C PHE A 23 17.33 -1.15 -6.44
N ILE A 24 16.39 -0.77 -7.31
CA ILE A 24 16.64 0.14 -8.46
C ILE A 24 17.31 1.47 -8.02
N PRO A 25 16.82 2.21 -7.02
CA PRO A 25 17.48 3.44 -6.56
C PRO A 25 18.93 3.24 -6.10
N LEU A 26 19.28 2.05 -5.57
CA LEU A 26 20.64 1.77 -5.10
C LEU A 26 21.63 1.51 -6.24
N LEU A 27 21.12 0.99 -7.36
CA LEU A 27 21.89 0.70 -8.57
C LEU A 27 22.11 1.95 -9.42
N PHE A 28 21.09 2.79 -9.56
CA PHE A 28 21.15 3.97 -10.41
C PHE A 28 21.23 5.24 -9.59
N ARG A 29 22.24 6.09 -9.83
CA ARG A 29 22.26 7.45 -9.29
C ARG A 29 21.26 8.31 -10.05
N LEU A 30 20.00 8.25 -9.63
CA LEU A 30 18.93 9.08 -10.20
C LEU A 30 19.16 10.55 -9.79
N SER A 31 18.92 11.47 -10.73
CA SER A 31 18.87 12.90 -10.44
C SER A 31 17.63 13.22 -9.59
N GLU A 32 17.68 14.28 -8.77
CA GLU A 32 16.54 14.76 -7.97
C GLU A 32 15.27 14.92 -8.80
N LYS A 33 15.37 15.42 -10.03
CA LYS A 33 14.22 15.53 -10.95
C LYS A 33 13.61 14.17 -11.28
N SER A 34 14.44 13.16 -11.53
CA SER A 34 13.96 11.79 -11.80
C SER A 34 13.33 11.17 -10.56
N LEU A 35 13.89 11.42 -9.38
CA LEU A 35 13.34 10.93 -8.12
C LEU A 35 11.98 11.58 -7.83
N GLN A 36 11.81 12.86 -8.15
CA GLN A 36 10.54 13.55 -8.05
C GLN A 36 9.48 12.93 -8.98
N PHE A 37 9.79 12.68 -10.25
CA PHE A 37 8.86 12.01 -11.17
C PHE A 37 8.49 10.60 -10.72
N VAL A 38 9.45 9.83 -10.21
CA VAL A 38 9.16 8.47 -9.71
C VAL A 38 8.34 8.52 -8.42
N SER A 39 8.59 9.49 -7.54
CA SER A 39 7.77 9.71 -6.34
C SER A 39 6.32 10.04 -6.71
N ILE A 40 6.11 10.98 -7.65
CA ILE A 40 4.78 11.33 -8.19
C ILE A 40 4.09 10.10 -8.81
N LEU A 41 4.81 9.35 -9.63
CA LEU A 41 4.29 8.13 -10.25
C LEU A 41 3.91 7.10 -9.18
N GLY A 42 4.76 6.93 -8.16
CA GLY A 42 4.50 6.03 -7.03
C GLY A 42 3.27 6.44 -6.22
N ALA A 43 3.09 7.74 -5.95
CA ALA A 43 1.86 8.27 -5.35
C ALA A 43 0.63 7.88 -6.15
N GLY A 44 0.70 8.09 -7.47
CA GLY A 44 -0.38 7.75 -8.39
C GLY A 44 -0.68 6.26 -8.36
N LEU A 45 0.35 5.41 -8.41
CA LEU A 45 0.20 3.95 -8.36
C LEU A 45 -0.41 3.48 -7.03
N LEU A 46 0.02 4.03 -5.88
CA LEU A 46 -0.54 3.71 -4.58
C LEU A 46 -2.03 4.12 -4.49
N CYS A 47 -2.35 5.35 -4.89
CA CYS A 47 -3.71 5.88 -4.90
C CYS A 47 -4.62 5.11 -5.87
N GLY A 48 -4.14 4.88 -7.10
CA GLY A 48 -4.85 4.12 -8.12
C GLY A 48 -5.10 2.68 -7.70
N THR A 49 -4.10 2.00 -7.13
CA THR A 49 -4.25 0.61 -6.66
C THR A 49 -5.24 0.51 -5.50
N ALA A 50 -5.24 1.49 -4.58
CA ALA A 50 -6.23 1.55 -3.50
C ALA A 50 -7.65 1.74 -4.06
N LEU A 51 -7.86 2.74 -4.92
CA LEU A 51 -9.18 3.14 -5.39
C LEU A 51 -9.76 2.22 -6.49
N ALA A 52 -8.93 1.74 -7.41
CA ALA A 52 -9.39 0.99 -8.58
C ALA A 52 -9.40 -0.52 -8.40
N ILE A 53 -8.57 -1.07 -7.49
CA ILE A 53 -8.45 -2.52 -7.30
C ILE A 53 -8.81 -2.91 -5.88
N THR A 54 -8.09 -2.39 -4.88
CA THR A 54 -8.13 -2.91 -3.51
C THR A 54 -9.47 -2.64 -2.81
N ILE A 55 -10.02 -1.43 -2.97
CA ILE A 55 -11.33 -1.09 -2.39
C ILE A 55 -12.47 -1.85 -3.09
N PRO A 56 -12.62 -1.79 -4.43
CA PRO A 56 -13.70 -2.50 -5.11
C PRO A 56 -13.70 -4.00 -4.80
N GLU A 57 -12.53 -4.65 -4.87
CA GLU A 57 -12.40 -6.07 -4.60
C GLU A 57 -12.67 -6.40 -3.12
N GLY A 58 -12.14 -5.60 -2.19
CA GLY A 58 -12.37 -5.80 -0.75
C GLY A 58 -13.85 -5.66 -0.37
N VAL A 59 -14.57 -4.74 -1.03
CA VAL A 59 -16.04 -4.62 -0.90
C VAL A 59 -16.74 -5.84 -1.52
N GLY A 60 -16.33 -6.28 -2.71
CA GLY A 60 -16.91 -7.45 -3.38
C GLY A 60 -16.82 -8.72 -2.54
N LEU A 61 -15.65 -9.02 -1.97
CA LEU A 61 -15.44 -10.19 -1.11
C LEU A 61 -16.29 -10.14 0.16
N LEU A 62 -16.49 -8.94 0.73
CA LEU A 62 -17.34 -8.75 1.90
C LEU A 62 -18.84 -8.89 1.57
N GLU A 63 -19.24 -8.45 0.37
CA GLU A 63 -20.60 -8.66 -0.15
C GLU A 63 -20.90 -10.13 -0.39
N ASP A 64 -19.97 -10.86 -0.98
CA ASP A 64 -20.15 -12.27 -1.32
C ASP A 64 -20.18 -13.17 -0.08
N SER A 65 -19.32 -12.89 0.91
CA SER A 65 -19.39 -13.53 2.22
C SER A 65 -20.75 -13.35 2.91
N TRP A 66 -21.35 -12.15 2.80
CA TRP A 66 -22.64 -11.87 3.43
C TRP A 66 -23.83 -12.55 2.71
N LYS A 67 -23.75 -12.66 1.37
CA LYS A 67 -24.75 -13.40 0.59
C LYS A 67 -24.76 -14.88 0.95
N GLY A 68 -23.59 -15.48 1.19
CA GLY A 68 -23.46 -16.87 1.63
C GLY A 68 -24.16 -17.15 2.97
N ASP A 69 -24.03 -16.24 3.93
CA ASP A 69 -24.65 -16.36 5.27
C ASP A 69 -26.18 -16.23 5.26
N SER A 70 -26.69 -15.42 4.32
CA SER A 70 -28.14 -15.15 4.17
C SER A 70 -28.94 -16.33 3.64
N PHE A 71 -28.31 -17.28 2.92
CA PHE A 71 -29.01 -18.44 2.33
C PHE A 71 -29.34 -19.52 3.38
N CYS A 72 -28.61 -19.57 4.49
CA CYS A 72 -28.84 -20.52 5.59
C CYS A 72 -29.85 -20.03 6.64
N SER A 73 -30.19 -18.74 6.67
CA SER A 73 -31.09 -18.14 7.66
C SER A 73 -32.42 -17.70 7.03
N SER A 74 -33.35 -18.64 6.87
CA SER A 74 -34.70 -18.38 6.36
C SER A 74 -35.60 -17.72 7.42
N SER A 75 -35.45 -16.42 7.71
CA SER A 75 -36.55 -15.60 8.26
C SER A 75 -36.25 -14.10 8.26
N SER A 76 -36.97 -13.39 7.39
CA SER A 76 -37.50 -12.02 7.54
C SER A 76 -36.54 -10.84 7.88
N VAL A 77 -36.51 -9.89 6.94
CA VAL A 77 -36.20 -8.45 7.12
C VAL A 77 -34.72 -8.06 7.25
N SER A 78 -34.03 -7.91 6.11
CA SER A 78 -33.67 -6.58 5.57
C SER A 78 -32.89 -6.71 4.26
N LYS A 79 -33.38 -6.06 3.20
CA LYS A 79 -32.62 -5.79 1.97
C LYS A 79 -31.54 -4.73 2.25
N ARG A 80 -30.57 -5.02 3.11
CA ARG A 80 -29.36 -4.22 3.23
C ARG A 80 -28.19 -5.14 2.95
N GLY A 81 -27.36 -4.76 1.98
CA GLY A 81 -26.08 -5.43 1.72
C GLY A 81 -25.18 -5.40 2.97
N PRO A 82 -23.91 -5.83 2.87
CA PRO A 82 -23.01 -5.84 4.01
C PRO A 82 -23.01 -4.46 4.69
N PRO A 83 -22.75 -4.39 6.00
CA PRO A 83 -22.76 -3.13 6.72
C PRO A 83 -21.78 -2.18 6.04
N ARG A 84 -22.29 -1.22 5.25
CA ARG A 84 -21.50 -0.16 4.61
C ARG A 84 -20.62 0.58 5.62
N PHE A 85 -21.06 0.58 6.87
CA PHE A 85 -20.31 1.01 8.03
C PHE A 85 -19.00 0.22 8.22
N LEU A 86 -19.00 -1.10 8.09
CA LEU A 86 -17.81 -1.95 8.22
C LEU A 86 -16.76 -1.63 7.14
N ILE A 87 -17.19 -1.29 5.92
CA ILE A 87 -16.28 -0.84 4.85
C ILE A 87 -15.55 0.43 5.30
N GLY A 88 -16.31 1.44 5.74
CA GLY A 88 -15.76 2.69 6.26
C GLY A 88 -14.87 2.48 7.48
N VAL A 89 -15.28 1.64 8.43
CA VAL A 89 -14.49 1.31 9.63
C VAL A 89 -13.17 0.62 9.25
N ALA A 90 -13.17 -0.37 8.37
CA ALA A 90 -11.94 -1.05 7.95
C ALA A 90 -10.95 -0.07 7.27
N LEU A 91 -11.44 0.76 6.35
CA LEU A 91 -10.63 1.78 5.67
C LEU A 91 -10.05 2.81 6.65
N THR A 92 -10.88 3.34 7.54
CA THR A 92 -10.45 4.34 8.53
C THR A 92 -9.53 3.75 9.59
N LEU A 93 -9.73 2.48 9.98
CA LEU A 93 -8.82 1.76 10.86
C LEU A 93 -7.44 1.61 10.22
N GLY A 94 -7.38 1.25 8.94
CA GLY A 94 -6.13 1.16 8.17
C GLY A 94 -5.39 2.49 8.07
N PHE A 95 -6.11 3.54 7.70
CA PHE A 95 -5.55 4.89 7.62
C PHE A 95 -5.03 5.38 8.98
N THR A 96 -5.82 5.19 10.04
CA THR A 96 -5.44 5.61 11.40
C THR A 96 -4.29 4.78 11.96
N PHE A 97 -4.28 3.47 11.68
CA PHE A 97 -3.17 2.59 12.06
C PHE A 97 -1.87 3.10 11.45
N MET A 98 -1.86 3.38 10.15
CA MET A 98 -0.68 3.92 9.47
C MET A 98 -0.25 5.27 10.02
N PHE A 99 -1.21 6.15 10.37
CA PHE A 99 -0.92 7.41 11.07
C PHE A 99 -0.22 7.18 12.42
N VAL A 100 -0.75 6.27 13.24
CA VAL A 100 -0.17 5.95 14.55
C VAL A 100 1.23 5.37 14.39
N VAL A 101 1.45 4.51 13.40
CA VAL A 101 2.75 3.93 13.05
C VAL A 101 3.76 5.03 12.70
N ASP A 102 3.38 5.97 11.84
CA ASP A 102 4.26 7.08 11.45
C ASP A 102 4.59 7.97 12.65
N GLN A 103 3.60 8.23 13.50
CA GLN A 103 3.75 9.02 14.71
C GLN A 103 4.71 8.36 15.71
N ILE A 104 4.54 7.05 15.97
CA ILE A 104 5.44 6.27 16.86
C ILE A 104 6.85 6.24 16.29
N GLY A 105 7.00 6.03 14.97
CA GLY A 105 8.29 6.04 14.28
C GLY A 105 9.04 7.36 14.46
N SER A 106 8.35 8.49 14.27
CA SER A 106 8.90 9.84 14.45
C SER A 106 9.30 10.13 15.91
N TYR A 107 8.45 9.72 16.86
CA TYR A 107 8.76 9.86 18.29
C TYR A 107 9.98 9.04 18.72
N LEU A 108 10.13 7.82 18.21
CA LEU A 108 11.26 6.94 18.57
C LEU A 108 12.58 7.44 17.96
N SER A 109 12.54 7.93 16.71
CA SER A 109 13.68 8.52 16.02
C SER A 109 14.25 9.73 16.78
N THR A 110 13.37 10.58 17.35
CA THR A 110 13.76 11.75 18.14
C THR A 110 14.45 11.39 19.47
N ARG A 111 14.28 10.16 19.99
CA ARG A 111 14.80 9.72 21.31
C ARG A 111 16.15 9.00 21.27
N GLY A 112 16.79 8.89 20.11
CA GLY A 112 18.20 8.49 19.99
C GLY A 112 18.55 7.03 20.36
N LYS A 113 17.55 6.15 20.59
CA LYS A 113 17.77 4.72 20.77
C LYS A 113 16.76 3.92 19.96
N LEU A 114 17.28 3.16 19.00
CA LEU A 114 16.63 2.39 17.93
C LEU A 114 16.41 3.22 16.65
N SER A 115 17.45 3.16 15.81
CA SER A 115 17.41 3.39 14.37
C SER A 115 16.12 2.82 13.78
N GLU A 116 15.53 3.58 12.84
CA GLU A 116 14.60 3.29 11.71
C GLU A 116 13.92 1.92 11.53
N LEU A 117 14.37 0.86 12.20
CA LEU A 117 13.75 -0.46 12.37
C LEU A 117 12.28 -0.41 12.79
N SER A 118 11.87 0.59 13.57
CA SER A 118 10.49 0.72 14.07
C SER A 118 9.49 1.15 12.99
N ARG A 119 9.93 1.88 11.95
CA ARG A 119 9.05 2.34 10.87
C ARG A 119 8.71 1.22 9.88
N GLN A 120 9.52 0.18 9.80
CA GLN A 120 9.45 -0.83 8.74
C GLN A 120 8.74 -2.12 9.12
N LEU A 121 8.58 -2.41 10.41
CA LEU A 121 7.89 -3.61 10.85
C LEU A 121 6.37 -3.51 10.64
N TYR A 122 5.80 -2.31 10.73
CA TYR A 122 4.34 -2.12 10.70
C TYR A 122 3.73 -1.89 9.31
N ILE A 123 4.51 -1.38 8.34
CA ILE A 123 3.96 -1.00 7.01
C ILE A 123 3.68 -2.22 6.12
N ALA A 124 4.35 -3.35 6.37
CA ALA A 124 4.32 -4.52 5.47
C ALA A 124 3.46 -5.68 6.01
N GLU A 125 2.62 -5.44 7.03
CA GLU A 125 1.88 -6.47 7.75
C GLU A 125 0.46 -6.70 7.19
N SER A 126 -0.21 -5.66 6.70
CA SER A 126 -1.62 -5.76 6.27
C SER A 126 -1.82 -6.51 4.96
N ASP A 127 -0.92 -6.35 3.99
CA ASP A 127 -1.03 -6.96 2.66
C ASP A 127 -0.80 -8.47 2.70
N GLY A 128 0.09 -8.90 3.61
CA GLY A 128 0.36 -10.30 3.84
C GLY A 128 -0.86 -11.02 4.37
N PHE A 129 -1.59 -10.40 5.31
CA PHE A 129 -2.82 -10.96 5.85
C PHE A 129 -3.89 -11.15 4.76
N ALA A 130 -4.16 -10.12 3.96
CA ALA A 130 -5.13 -10.20 2.87
C ALA A 130 -4.76 -11.30 1.85
N LEU A 131 -3.49 -11.36 1.46
CA LEU A 131 -3.00 -12.37 0.50
C LEU A 131 -3.07 -13.80 1.07
N GLY A 132 -2.66 -13.99 2.33
CA GLY A 132 -2.71 -15.29 2.99
C GLY A 132 -4.14 -15.80 3.17
N ALA A 133 -5.07 -14.91 3.50
CA ALA A 133 -6.50 -15.22 3.57
C ALA A 133 -7.08 -15.52 2.18
N ALA A 134 -6.71 -14.75 1.14
CA ALA A 134 -7.14 -14.98 -0.24
C ALA A 134 -6.70 -16.36 -0.75
N VAL A 135 -5.47 -16.80 -0.48
CA VAL A 135 -5.01 -18.14 -0.88
C VAL A 135 -5.74 -19.24 -0.11
N ALA A 136 -6.09 -19.00 1.16
CA ALA A 136 -6.85 -19.94 1.96
C ALA A 136 -8.29 -20.17 1.42
N THR A 137 -8.90 -19.17 0.75
CA THR A 137 -10.21 -19.33 0.09
C THR A 137 -10.22 -20.35 -1.06
N GLY A 138 -9.06 -20.64 -1.66
CA GLY A 138 -8.94 -21.53 -2.81
C GLY A 138 -9.44 -20.96 -4.15
N GLN A 139 -9.94 -19.73 -4.19
CA GLN A 139 -10.42 -19.09 -5.43
C GLN A 139 -9.27 -18.46 -6.21
N VAL A 140 -8.98 -18.99 -7.40
CA VAL A 140 -7.85 -18.54 -8.22
C VAL A 140 -8.00 -17.08 -8.66
N THR A 141 -9.21 -16.64 -9.02
CA THR A 141 -9.48 -15.26 -9.44
C THR A 141 -9.11 -14.26 -8.34
N VAL A 142 -9.59 -14.49 -7.11
CA VAL A 142 -9.28 -13.65 -5.95
C VAL A 142 -7.79 -13.63 -5.67
N GLN A 143 -7.12 -14.79 -5.76
CA GLN A 143 -5.66 -14.87 -5.56
C GLN A 143 -4.88 -14.05 -6.59
N VAL A 144 -5.27 -14.09 -7.86
CA VAL A 144 -4.61 -13.35 -8.94
C VAL A 144 -4.84 -11.84 -8.78
N VAL A 145 -6.08 -11.42 -8.52
CA VAL A 145 -6.41 -9.99 -8.31
C VAL A 145 -5.66 -9.44 -7.11
N VAL A 146 -5.70 -10.12 -5.96
CA VAL A 146 -4.98 -9.72 -4.74
C VAL A 146 -3.48 -9.72 -4.96
N PHE A 147 -2.92 -10.70 -5.68
CA PHE A 147 -1.50 -10.72 -6.01
C PHE A 147 -1.06 -9.49 -6.82
N PHE A 148 -1.79 -9.13 -7.87
CA PHE A 148 -1.48 -7.95 -8.68
C PHE A 148 -1.70 -6.66 -7.89
N ALA A 149 -2.78 -6.57 -7.13
CA ALA A 149 -3.01 -5.44 -6.21
C ALA A 149 -1.83 -5.28 -5.26
N VAL A 150 -1.31 -6.38 -4.70
CA VAL A 150 -0.21 -6.35 -3.74
C VAL A 150 1.11 -5.92 -4.40
N ILE A 151 1.44 -6.47 -5.55
CA ILE A 151 2.68 -6.10 -6.25
C ILE A 151 2.66 -4.64 -6.72
N LEU A 152 1.53 -4.18 -7.29
CA LEU A 152 1.41 -2.85 -7.87
C LEU A 152 1.66 -1.73 -6.87
N HIS A 153 1.33 -1.92 -5.60
CA HIS A 153 1.55 -0.91 -4.56
C HIS A 153 2.83 -1.17 -3.74
N LYS A 154 3.25 -2.44 -3.57
CA LYS A 154 4.43 -2.79 -2.77
C LYS A 154 5.75 -2.43 -3.44
N ALA A 155 5.80 -2.49 -4.77
CA ALA A 155 6.97 -2.05 -5.54
C ALA A 155 7.22 -0.54 -5.44
N PRO A 156 6.22 0.34 -5.67
CA PRO A 156 6.35 1.78 -5.39
C PRO A 156 6.71 2.09 -3.95
N ALA A 157 6.12 1.38 -2.98
CA ALA A 157 6.44 1.57 -1.57
C ALA A 157 7.90 1.19 -1.24
N ALA A 158 8.41 0.07 -1.77
CA ALA A 158 9.81 -0.33 -1.62
C ALA A 158 10.78 0.70 -2.24
N PHE A 159 10.42 1.21 -3.43
CA PHE A 159 11.19 2.26 -4.09
C PHE A 159 11.23 3.55 -3.26
N GLY A 160 10.06 4.02 -2.79
CA GLY A 160 9.96 5.23 -1.96
C GLY A 160 10.73 5.10 -0.65
N LEU A 161 10.68 3.93 -0.02
CA LEU A 161 11.45 3.61 1.18
C LEU A 161 12.96 3.77 0.93
N VAL A 162 13.49 3.12 -0.09
CA VAL A 162 14.92 3.15 -0.39
C VAL A 162 15.38 4.54 -0.81
N SER A 163 14.58 5.24 -1.61
CA SER A 163 14.84 6.64 -1.97
C SER A 163 14.95 7.51 -0.73
N PHE A 164 14.01 7.42 0.21
CA PHE A 164 14.04 8.16 1.47
C PHE A 164 15.32 7.86 2.28
N LEU A 165 15.67 6.59 2.44
CA LEU A 165 16.86 6.16 3.20
C LEU A 165 18.17 6.64 2.55
N MET A 166 18.21 6.75 1.22
CA MET A 166 19.35 7.31 0.50
C MET A 166 19.52 8.80 0.75
N HIS A 167 18.44 9.57 0.80
CA HIS A 167 18.49 11.01 1.14
C HIS A 167 18.84 11.24 2.61
N GLY A 168 18.49 10.30 3.49
CA GLY A 168 18.94 10.27 4.89
C GLY A 168 20.45 10.04 5.07
N GLY A 169 21.20 9.78 3.99
CA GLY A 169 22.66 9.63 4.05
C GLY A 169 23.16 8.32 4.64
N LEU A 170 22.30 7.31 4.77
CA LEU A 170 22.64 6.03 5.38
C LEU A 170 23.53 5.17 4.48
N GLU A 171 24.35 4.31 5.08
CA GLU A 171 25.19 3.43 4.28
C GLU A 171 24.34 2.38 3.55
N LYS A 172 24.75 2.03 2.32
CA LYS A 172 24.03 1.09 1.46
C LYS A 172 23.72 -0.26 2.13
N LYS A 173 24.60 -0.76 3.00
CA LYS A 173 24.39 -2.03 3.72
C LYS A 173 23.21 -1.96 4.68
N PHE A 174 23.05 -0.83 5.38
CA PHE A 174 21.87 -0.60 6.22
C PHE A 174 20.63 -0.52 5.35
N ILE A 175 20.65 0.27 4.28
CA ILE A 175 19.49 0.41 3.37
C ILE A 175 19.07 -0.95 2.79
N GLN A 176 20.01 -1.80 2.41
CA GLN A 176 19.74 -3.16 1.92
C GLN A 176 19.07 -4.05 2.98
N GLY A 177 19.48 -3.95 4.24
CA GLY A 177 18.83 -4.66 5.35
C GLY A 177 17.39 -4.19 5.56
N HIS A 178 17.14 -2.89 5.48
CA HIS A 178 15.82 -2.28 5.61
C HIS A 178 14.90 -2.68 4.44
N LEU A 179 15.42 -2.68 3.21
CA LEU A 179 14.71 -3.19 2.03
C LEU A 179 14.38 -4.69 2.16
N LEU A 180 15.33 -5.51 2.63
CA LEU A 180 15.12 -6.94 2.80
C LEU A 180 14.02 -7.23 3.83
N ALA A 181 14.03 -6.52 4.97
CA ALA A 181 12.98 -6.65 5.98
C ALA A 181 11.60 -6.25 5.42
N PHE A 182 11.52 -5.12 4.70
CA PHE A 182 10.29 -4.66 4.06
C PHE A 182 9.74 -5.66 3.03
N SER A 183 10.62 -6.18 2.16
CA SER A 183 10.24 -7.16 1.14
C SER A 183 9.78 -8.48 1.76
N ALA A 184 10.42 -8.94 2.85
CA ALA A 184 10.14 -10.22 3.50
C ALA A 184 8.89 -10.23 4.39
N ALA A 185 8.54 -9.10 5.02
CA ALA A 185 7.45 -9.03 5.99
C ALA A 185 6.10 -9.53 5.43
N ALA A 186 5.61 -8.98 4.31
CA ALA A 186 4.32 -9.45 3.76
C ALA A 186 4.30 -10.94 3.34
N PRO A 187 5.33 -11.49 2.65
CA PRO A 187 5.46 -12.94 2.43
C PRO A 187 5.36 -13.77 3.71
N ILE A 188 6.07 -13.37 4.77
CA ILE A 188 6.06 -14.09 6.06
C ILE A 188 4.66 -14.07 6.65
N VAL A 189 4.01 -12.91 6.68
CA VAL A 189 2.65 -12.75 7.21
C VAL A 189 1.63 -13.51 6.36
N ALA A 190 1.79 -13.55 5.04
CA ALA A 190 0.90 -14.29 4.13
C ALA A 190 0.98 -15.80 4.35
N ILE A 191 2.20 -16.34 4.47
CA ILE A 191 2.42 -17.75 4.78
C ILE A 191 1.86 -18.08 6.16
N ALA A 192 2.16 -17.27 7.18
CA ALA A 192 1.64 -17.47 8.53
C ALA A 192 0.11 -17.45 8.56
N THR A 193 -0.52 -16.46 7.90
CA THR A 193 -1.97 -16.33 7.82
C THR A 193 -2.62 -17.53 7.13
N TYR A 194 -2.06 -18.00 6.02
CA TYR A 194 -2.54 -19.20 5.32
C TYR A 194 -2.55 -20.41 6.25
N PHE A 195 -1.45 -20.69 6.94
CA PHE A 195 -1.37 -21.85 7.85
C PHE A 195 -2.28 -21.71 9.08
N ILE A 196 -2.43 -20.51 9.63
CA ILE A 196 -3.34 -20.25 10.76
C ILE A 196 -4.80 -20.52 10.35
N LEU A 197 -5.24 -20.02 9.20
CA LEU A 197 -6.61 -20.23 8.72
C LEU A 197 -6.85 -21.70 8.35
N TYR A 198 -5.86 -22.33 7.71
CA TYR A 198 -5.91 -23.75 7.38
C TYR A 198 -6.02 -24.62 8.64
N ALA A 199 -5.21 -24.35 9.67
CA ALA A 199 -5.22 -25.10 10.93
C ALA A 199 -6.47 -24.82 11.79
N SER A 200 -7.02 -23.61 11.71
CA SER A 200 -8.22 -23.21 12.47
C SER A 200 -9.52 -23.76 11.90
N GLY A 201 -9.49 -24.36 10.69
CA GLY A 201 -10.69 -24.88 10.03
C GLY A 201 -11.73 -23.80 9.75
N SER A 202 -11.30 -22.56 9.51
CA SER A 202 -12.21 -21.43 9.25
C SER A 202 -13.11 -21.73 8.04
N SER A 203 -14.41 -21.42 8.15
CA SER A 203 -15.33 -21.55 7.02
C SER A 203 -14.92 -20.65 5.84
N SER A 204 -15.29 -21.02 4.61
CA SER A 204 -15.04 -20.23 3.40
C SER A 204 -15.54 -18.78 3.55
N GLU A 205 -16.73 -18.62 4.13
CA GLU A 205 -17.36 -17.31 4.35
C GLU A 205 -16.53 -16.44 5.28
N ASN A 206 -16.05 -16.98 6.39
CA ASN A 206 -15.23 -16.22 7.33
C ASN A 206 -13.88 -15.85 6.73
N GLN A 207 -13.32 -16.71 5.86
CA GLN A 207 -12.09 -16.42 5.13
C GLN A 207 -12.30 -15.31 4.09
N LEU A 208 -13.41 -15.32 3.36
CA LEU A 208 -13.79 -14.26 2.41
C LEU A 208 -14.01 -12.92 3.12
N SER A 209 -14.75 -12.91 4.23
CA SER A 209 -14.94 -11.72 5.07
C SER A 209 -13.63 -11.17 5.62
N ALA A 210 -12.79 -12.04 6.19
CA ALA A 210 -11.47 -11.66 6.70
C ALA A 210 -10.58 -11.10 5.57
N THR A 211 -10.59 -11.72 4.39
CA THR A 211 -9.87 -11.23 3.21
C THR A 211 -10.36 -9.84 2.81
N GLY A 212 -11.67 -9.64 2.67
CA GLY A 212 -12.26 -8.35 2.31
C GLY A 212 -11.96 -7.25 3.31
N VAL A 213 -12.10 -7.52 4.62
CA VAL A 213 -11.74 -6.57 5.68
C VAL A 213 -10.24 -6.26 5.66
N GLY A 214 -9.39 -7.29 5.48
CA GLY A 214 -7.94 -7.13 5.38
C GLY A 214 -7.52 -6.26 4.20
N MET A 215 -8.16 -6.45 3.04
CA MET A 215 -7.94 -5.63 1.86
C MET A 215 -8.37 -4.18 2.06
N LEU A 216 -9.54 -3.94 2.67
CA LEU A 216 -10.01 -2.59 2.96
C LEU A 216 -9.11 -1.87 3.97
N PHE A 217 -8.63 -2.59 4.99
CA PHE A 217 -7.63 -2.09 5.92
C PHE A 217 -6.31 -1.72 5.21
N SER A 218 -5.84 -2.59 4.32
CA SER A 218 -4.67 -2.36 3.47
C SER A 218 -4.86 -1.12 2.56
N ALA A 219 -6.02 -0.98 1.91
CA ALA A 219 -6.33 0.21 1.11
C ALA A 219 -6.30 1.52 1.91
N GLY A 220 -6.78 1.50 3.17
CA GLY A 220 -6.67 2.65 4.08
C GLY A 220 -5.22 3.04 4.36
N THR A 221 -4.34 2.04 4.50
CA THR A 221 -2.89 2.23 4.68
C THR A 221 -2.27 2.91 3.44
N PHE A 222 -2.65 2.48 2.23
CA PHE A 222 -2.11 3.08 0.99
C PHE A 222 -2.57 4.51 0.79
N LEU A 223 -3.84 4.79 1.07
CA LEU A 223 -4.38 6.15 1.00
C LEU A 223 -3.63 7.07 1.96
N TYR A 224 -3.28 6.61 3.16
CA TYR A 224 -2.45 7.38 4.08
C TYR A 224 -1.06 7.68 3.48
N VAL A 225 -0.35 6.65 3.03
CA VAL A 225 1.00 6.81 2.47
C VAL A 225 0.99 7.76 1.26
N ALA A 226 0.04 7.58 0.35
CA ALA A 226 -0.09 8.44 -0.83
C ALA A 226 -0.39 9.90 -0.48
N THR A 227 -1.26 10.14 0.52
CA THR A 227 -1.72 11.49 0.87
C THR A 227 -0.79 12.24 1.82
N VAL A 228 -0.12 11.54 2.74
CA VAL A 228 0.72 12.16 3.78
C VAL A 228 2.19 12.22 3.39
N HIS A 229 2.74 11.14 2.82
CA HIS A 229 4.17 11.10 2.49
C HIS A 229 4.47 11.61 1.09
N VAL A 230 3.60 11.35 0.11
CA VAL A 230 3.97 11.55 -1.30
C VAL A 230 3.38 12.82 -1.91
N LEU A 231 2.11 13.14 -1.64
CA LEU A 231 1.44 14.31 -2.21
C LEU A 231 1.90 15.68 -1.65
N PRO A 232 2.38 15.82 -0.41
CA PRO A 232 2.90 17.10 0.11
C PRO A 232 4.34 17.41 -0.31
N GLU A 233 5.18 16.38 -0.51
CA GLU A 233 6.59 16.55 -0.91
C GLU A 233 6.71 17.20 -2.30
N ILE A 234 5.78 16.87 -3.21
CA ILE A 234 5.71 17.44 -4.57
C ILE A 234 5.25 18.90 -4.61
N SER A 235 4.59 19.38 -3.55
CA SER A 235 4.16 20.79 -3.43
C SER A 235 5.22 21.66 -2.74
N SER A 236 6.21 21.07 -2.06
CA SER A 236 7.21 21.77 -1.24
C SER A 236 8.64 21.72 -1.81
N SER A 237 9.00 20.73 -2.64
CA SER A 237 10.33 20.64 -3.30
C SER A 237 10.66 21.72 -4.36
N ARG A 238 9.92 22.84 -4.45
CA ARG A 238 10.21 23.91 -5.41
C ARG A 238 10.61 25.23 -4.74
N THR A 239 11.00 25.20 -3.47
CA THR A 239 11.30 26.40 -2.68
C THR A 239 12.81 26.73 -2.61
N ASP A 240 13.72 25.84 -3.05
CA ASP A 240 15.17 25.99 -2.77
C ASP A 240 16.08 26.51 -3.92
N GLU A 241 15.55 27.03 -5.03
CA GLU A 241 16.38 27.62 -6.10
C GLU A 241 16.12 29.12 -6.38
N LEU A 242 16.25 29.99 -5.37
CA LEU A 242 16.48 31.42 -5.62
C LEU A 242 17.62 31.95 -4.75
N PRO A 243 18.75 32.39 -5.35
CA PRO A 243 19.79 33.10 -4.62
C PRO A 243 19.22 34.41 -4.06
N LEU A 244 19.52 34.66 -2.78
CA LEU A 244 19.28 35.92 -2.10
C LEU A 244 19.90 37.06 -2.91
N ASP A 245 19.09 38.03 -3.33
CA ASP A 245 19.49 39.43 -3.43
C ASP A 245 18.26 40.35 -3.36
N SER A 246 18.38 41.36 -2.50
CA SER A 246 17.58 42.61 -2.42
C SER A 246 16.33 42.66 -1.53
N GLU A 247 16.56 43.23 -0.34
CA GLU A 247 15.81 44.28 0.38
C GLU A 247 14.27 44.43 0.26
N GLN A 248 13.65 44.45 1.45
CA GLN A 248 12.61 45.40 1.91
C GLN A 248 11.20 45.38 1.27
N GLN A 249 10.22 44.77 1.97
CA GLN A 249 8.99 45.41 2.50
C GLN A 249 7.82 44.42 2.75
N SER A 250 7.25 44.53 3.96
CA SER A 250 5.83 44.52 4.30
C SER A 250 4.88 43.42 3.76
N GLY A 251 4.46 42.54 4.67
CA GLY A 251 3.04 42.29 4.96
C GLY A 251 2.13 41.77 3.84
N ALA A 252 2.17 40.46 3.58
CA ALA A 252 1.02 39.56 3.40
C ALA A 252 1.54 38.21 2.89
N LYS A 253 1.58 37.19 3.75
CA LYS A 253 1.85 35.80 3.29
C LYS A 253 0.63 35.30 2.54
N ALA A 254 0.51 35.67 1.26
CA ALA A 254 -0.36 34.98 0.33
C ALA A 254 0.16 33.55 0.20
N HIS A 255 -0.67 32.58 0.59
CA HIS A 255 -0.42 31.16 0.47
C HIS A 255 -0.29 30.83 -1.03
N GLN A 256 0.90 30.97 -1.60
CA GLN A 256 1.16 30.73 -3.02
C GLN A 256 1.18 29.22 -3.27
N GLN A 257 -0.01 28.60 -3.31
CA GLN A 257 -0.21 27.26 -3.82
C GLN A 257 0.13 27.27 -5.31
N ARG A 258 1.35 26.86 -5.65
CA ARG A 258 1.77 26.78 -7.05
C ARG A 258 1.40 25.40 -7.58
N HIS A 259 0.51 25.38 -8.57
CA HIS A 259 0.02 24.20 -9.28
C HIS A 259 1.18 23.30 -9.76
N LEU A 260 0.97 21.98 -9.72
CA LEU A 260 1.88 21.00 -10.33
C LEU A 260 2.10 21.36 -11.81
N GLY A 261 3.33 21.20 -12.30
CA GLY A 261 3.59 21.37 -13.73
C GLY A 261 2.83 20.32 -14.55
N LEU A 262 2.65 20.59 -15.85
CA LEU A 262 1.85 19.71 -16.72
C LEU A 262 2.44 18.29 -16.81
N LEU A 263 3.77 18.15 -16.78
CA LEU A 263 4.44 16.86 -16.84
C LEU A 263 4.29 16.08 -15.54
N GLU A 264 4.40 16.77 -14.40
CA GLU A 264 4.17 16.20 -13.07
C GLU A 264 2.72 15.72 -12.94
N SER A 265 1.76 16.55 -13.38
CA SER A 265 0.33 16.19 -13.41
C SER A 265 0.07 14.99 -14.33
N LEU A 266 0.65 14.96 -15.54
CA LEU A 266 0.54 13.82 -16.45
C LEU A 266 1.10 12.54 -15.81
N THR A 267 2.24 12.64 -15.12
CA THR A 267 2.88 11.50 -14.45
C THR A 267 1.99 10.96 -13.34
N LEU A 268 1.36 11.84 -12.56
CA LEU A 268 0.38 11.44 -11.54
C LEU A 268 -0.83 10.74 -12.17
N ILE A 269 -1.40 11.31 -13.25
CA ILE A 269 -2.54 10.75 -13.97
C ILE A 269 -2.20 9.36 -14.52
N ILE A 270 -1.01 9.19 -15.12
CA ILE A 270 -0.53 7.89 -15.58
C ILE A 270 -0.42 6.90 -14.42
N GLY A 271 0.13 7.34 -13.29
CA GLY A 271 0.24 6.50 -12.08
C GLY A 271 -1.12 6.04 -11.56
N VAL A 272 -2.14 6.92 -11.53
CA VAL A 272 -3.50 6.56 -11.11
C VAL A 272 -4.20 5.70 -12.17
N GLY A 273 -3.97 5.96 -13.45
CA GLY A 273 -4.62 5.28 -14.56
C GLY A 273 -4.12 3.86 -14.81
N LEU A 274 -2.84 3.57 -14.53
CA LEU A 274 -2.26 2.25 -14.81
C LEU A 274 -2.93 1.11 -14.00
N PRO A 275 -3.17 1.24 -12.68
CA PRO A 275 -3.95 0.26 -11.92
C PRO A 275 -5.41 0.17 -12.39
N MET A 276 -6.00 1.28 -12.83
CA MET A 276 -7.36 1.29 -13.37
C MET A 276 -7.48 0.48 -14.66
N LEU A 277 -6.50 0.60 -15.58
CA LEU A 277 -6.45 -0.21 -16.79
C LEU A 277 -6.28 -1.69 -16.47
N LEU A 278 -5.46 -2.03 -15.47
CA LEU A 278 -5.32 -3.41 -15.01
C LEU A 278 -6.63 -3.94 -14.41
N ALA A 279 -7.33 -3.12 -13.62
CA ALA A 279 -8.62 -3.49 -13.04
C ALA A 279 -9.66 -3.83 -14.11
N LEU A 280 -9.73 -3.04 -15.20
CA LEU A 280 -10.62 -3.32 -16.33
C LEU A 280 -10.25 -4.63 -17.04
N GLY A 281 -8.95 -4.86 -17.29
CA GLY A 281 -8.49 -6.08 -17.95
C GLY A 281 -8.67 -7.36 -17.12
N LEU A 282 -8.83 -7.25 -15.81
CA LEU A 282 -9.10 -8.39 -14.91
C LEU A 282 -10.60 -8.67 -14.73
N HIS A 283 -11.49 -7.79 -15.19
CA HIS A 283 -12.95 -7.91 -15.02
C HIS A 283 -13.66 -8.51 -16.24
N ASP A 284 -12.96 -8.67 -17.37
CA ASP A 284 -13.52 -9.09 -18.66
C ASP A 284 -13.47 -10.63 -18.93
N ASP A 285 -13.12 -11.46 -17.93
CA ASP A 285 -13.13 -12.94 -17.99
C ASP A 285 -13.90 -13.58 -16.82
#